data_AF-A0A7S2GDB1-F1
#
_entry.id   AF-A0A7S2GDB1-F1
#
_cell.length_a   1.000
_cell.length_b   1.000
_cell.length_c   1.000
_cell.angle_alpha   90.00
_cell.angle_beta   90.00
_cell.angle_gamma   90.00
#
_symmetry.space_group_name_H-M   'P 1'
#
loop_
_entity.id
_entity.type
_entity.pdbx_description
1 polymer ?
#
loop_
_entity_poly.entity_id
_entity_poly.type
_entity_poly.pdbx_seq_one_letter_code
_entity_poly.pdbx_strand_id
1 'polypeptide(L)'
;GRGYRMDDPSLDDAQRASLSDMATLGLVYRPPASPHLYYATPLSQHLLSAGGGPGGGTAFPEVIDEEVGAAGGASTSGFLILETNFRLYAYSESNVWADVLAIFTRIEYLLPNLIVGTLTH
;
A
#
# COMPACT_ATOMS: atom_id res chain seq x y z
N GLY A 1 13.64 -11.10 -10.91
CA GLY A 1 12.59 -12.10 -10.62
C GLY A 1 12.68 -13.23 -11.64
N ARG A 2 12.17 -14.42 -11.30
CA ARG A 2 12.02 -15.50 -12.29
C ARG A 2 10.99 -15.10 -13.35
N GLY A 3 11.31 -15.36 -14.62
CA GLY A 3 10.40 -15.13 -15.74
C GLY A 3 9.62 -16.39 -16.05
N TYR A 4 8.30 -16.24 -16.22
CA TYR A 4 7.39 -17.32 -16.57
C TYR A 4 6.81 -17.07 -17.96
N ARG A 5 6.46 -18.14 -18.68
CA ARG A 5 5.97 -18.05 -20.06
C ARG A 5 4.45 -18.00 -20.09
N MET A 6 3.91 -17.11 -20.92
CA MET A 6 2.46 -16.96 -21.09
C MET A 6 1.86 -18.10 -21.92
N ASP A 7 2.66 -18.73 -22.80
CA ASP A 7 2.23 -19.84 -23.67
C ASP A 7 2.35 -21.21 -22.99
N ASP A 8 2.57 -21.23 -21.67
CA ASP A 8 2.69 -22.47 -20.91
C ASP A 8 1.35 -23.24 -20.97
N PRO A 9 1.34 -24.54 -21.34
CA PRO A 9 0.13 -25.36 -21.37
C PRO A 9 -0.51 -25.57 -20.00
N SER A 10 0.18 -25.23 -18.90
CA SER A 10 -0.39 -25.22 -17.55
C SER A 10 -1.30 -24.03 -17.28
N LEU A 11 -1.31 -23.00 -18.15
CA LEU A 11 -2.18 -21.85 -18.05
C LEU A 11 -3.42 -21.99 -18.94
N ASP A 12 -4.58 -21.99 -18.30
CA ASP A 12 -5.87 -21.95 -18.98
C ASP A 12 -6.16 -20.55 -19.55
N ASP A 13 -7.10 -20.46 -20.48
CA ASP A 13 -7.44 -19.21 -21.18
C ASP A 13 -7.95 -18.14 -20.22
N ALA A 14 -8.70 -18.54 -19.19
CA ALA A 14 -9.14 -17.64 -18.12
C ALA A 14 -7.96 -17.06 -17.33
N GLN A 15 -6.93 -17.86 -17.05
CA GLN A 15 -5.72 -17.40 -16.36
C GLN A 15 -4.88 -16.49 -17.24
N ARG A 16 -4.85 -16.74 -18.56
CA ARG A 16 -4.17 -15.87 -19.52
C ARG A 16 -4.87 -14.51 -19.66
N ALA A 17 -6.19 -14.48 -19.60
CA ALA A 17 -6.96 -13.22 -19.58
C ALA A 17 -6.70 -12.42 -18.29
N SER A 18 -6.71 -13.07 -17.13
CA SER A 18 -6.49 -12.38 -15.84
C SER A 18 -5.07 -11.83 -15.66
N LEU A 19 -4.07 -12.35 -16.38
CA LEU A 19 -2.72 -11.77 -16.42
C LEU A 19 -2.68 -10.35 -16.99
N SER A 20 -3.66 -9.95 -17.81
CA SER A 20 -3.79 -8.57 -18.27
C SER A 20 -4.21 -7.66 -17.12
N ASP A 21 -5.19 -8.08 -16.33
CA ASP A 21 -5.67 -7.32 -15.18
C ASP A 21 -4.58 -7.22 -14.10
N MET A 22 -3.86 -8.32 -13.85
CA MET A 22 -2.73 -8.33 -12.93
C MET A 22 -1.59 -7.39 -13.36
N ALA A 23 -1.41 -7.20 -14.67
CA ALA A 23 -0.44 -6.23 -15.18
C ALA A 23 -0.91 -4.78 -14.96
N THR A 24 -2.20 -4.49 -15.16
CA THR A 24 -2.80 -3.18 -14.83
C THR A 24 -2.67 -2.86 -13.34
N LEU A 25 -2.79 -3.86 -12.48
CA LEU A 25 -2.61 -3.73 -11.02
C LEU A 25 -1.14 -3.64 -10.59
N GLY A 26 -0.18 -3.78 -11.51
CA GLY A 26 1.25 -3.78 -11.20
C GLY A 26 1.74 -5.02 -10.44
N LEU A 27 0.93 -6.08 -10.34
CA LEU A 27 1.32 -7.35 -9.71
C LEU A 27 2.26 -8.17 -10.61
N VAL A 28 2.11 -8.00 -11.93
CA VAL A 28 2.90 -8.70 -12.93
C VAL A 28 3.51 -7.68 -13.88
N TYR A 29 4.81 -7.78 -14.09
CA TYR A 29 5.52 -6.99 -15.09
C TYR A 29 5.68 -7.79 -16.39
N ARG A 30 5.38 -7.13 -17.52
CA ARG A 30 5.52 -7.68 -18.87
C ARG A 30 6.46 -6.78 -19.69
N PRO A 31 7.66 -7.26 -20.08
CA PRO A 31 8.55 -6.45 -20.89
C PRO A 31 7.97 -6.27 -22.31
N PRO A 32 8.05 -5.05 -22.89
CA PRO A 32 7.58 -4.82 -24.26
C PRO A 32 8.42 -5.56 -25.30
N ALA A 33 9.69 -5.83 -25.00
CA ALA A 33 10.60 -6.58 -25.87
C ALA A 33 10.31 -8.09 -25.89
N SER A 34 9.58 -8.62 -24.91
CA SER A 34 9.30 -10.05 -24.77
C SER A 34 7.90 -10.29 -24.20
N PRO A 35 6.84 -10.14 -25.01
CA PRO A 35 5.45 -10.18 -24.55
C PRO A 35 5.02 -11.56 -24.03
N HIS A 36 5.72 -12.63 -24.43
CA HIS A 36 5.48 -13.99 -23.98
C HIS A 36 6.01 -14.27 -22.56
N LEU A 37 6.72 -13.33 -21.94
CA LEU A 37 7.32 -13.48 -20.63
C LEU A 37 6.64 -12.56 -19.62
N TYR A 38 6.43 -13.07 -18.41
CA TYR A 38 5.90 -12.30 -17.30
C TYR A 38 6.71 -12.53 -16.02
N TYR A 39 6.77 -11.50 -15.18
CA TYR A 39 7.56 -11.50 -13.94
C TYR A 39 6.67 -11.05 -12.77
N ALA A 40 6.71 -11.79 -11.67
CA ALA A 40 6.07 -11.34 -10.44
C ALA A 40 6.80 -10.12 -9.87
N THR A 41 6.06 -9.06 -9.56
CA THR A 41 6.59 -7.86 -8.91
C THR A 41 6.64 -8.04 -7.38
N PRO A 42 7.33 -7.16 -6.65
CA PRO A 42 7.30 -7.17 -5.18
C PRO A 42 5.87 -7.12 -4.62
N LEU A 43 4.95 -6.37 -5.24
CA LEU A 43 3.54 -6.31 -4.82
C LEU A 43 2.89 -7.69 -4.79
N SER A 44 3.16 -8.54 -5.79
CA SER A 44 2.63 -9.91 -5.83
C SER A 44 3.27 -10.81 -4.76
N GLN A 45 4.53 -10.57 -4.39
CA GLN A 45 5.21 -11.31 -3.33
C GLN A 45 4.68 -10.92 -1.94
N HIS A 46 4.45 -9.62 -1.72
CA HIS A 46 3.86 -9.10 -0.49
C HIS A 46 2.41 -9.52 -0.31
N LEU A 47 1.62 -9.60 -1.40
CA LEU A 47 0.25 -10.12 -1.35
C LEU A 47 0.21 -11.56 -0.85
N LEU A 48 1.18 -12.40 -1.23
CA LEU A 48 1.30 -13.76 -0.71
C LEU A 48 1.77 -13.79 0.75
N SER A 49 2.64 -12.86 1.15
CA SER A 49 3.17 -12.75 2.52
C SER A 49 2.16 -12.23 3.54
N ALA A 50 1.17 -11.43 3.12
CA ALA A 50 0.16 -10.85 4.01
C ALA A 50 -0.76 -11.90 4.68
N GLY A 51 -0.67 -13.18 4.28
CA GLY A 51 -1.33 -14.30 4.95
C GLY A 51 -0.62 -14.79 6.23
N GLY A 52 0.50 -14.19 6.64
CA GLY A 52 1.32 -14.64 7.78
C GLY A 52 1.54 -13.58 8.85
N GLY A 53 0.59 -13.45 9.79
CA GLY A 53 0.80 -12.88 11.13
C GLY A 53 0.70 -11.34 11.27
N PRO A 54 0.42 -10.86 12.49
CA PRO A 54 0.22 -9.43 12.77
C PRO A 54 1.57 -8.70 12.69
N GLY A 55 1.69 -7.79 11.71
CA GLY A 55 2.89 -6.98 11.48
C GLY A 55 3.26 -6.73 10.02
N GLY A 56 2.56 -7.35 9.06
CA GLY A 56 2.79 -7.14 7.62
C GLY A 56 2.11 -5.89 7.04
N GLY A 57 2.41 -4.70 7.58
CA GLY A 57 1.83 -3.43 7.14
C GLY A 57 2.78 -2.63 6.25
N THR A 58 2.35 -2.41 5.00
CA THR A 58 2.70 -1.28 4.10
C THR A 58 4.19 -1.01 3.82
N ALA A 59 4.72 -1.55 2.71
CA ALA A 59 5.91 -1.01 2.07
C ALA A 59 5.53 -0.37 0.73
N PHE A 60 4.91 0.82 0.79
CA PHE A 60 5.06 1.76 -0.31
C PHE A 60 6.55 2.18 -0.36
N PRO A 61 7.14 2.40 -1.54
CA PRO A 61 8.45 3.02 -1.61
C PRO A 61 8.31 4.47 -1.14
N GLU A 62 8.65 4.69 0.13
CA GLU A 62 8.75 6.01 0.74
C GLU A 62 9.86 6.79 0.03
N VAL A 63 9.54 8.01 -0.39
CA VAL A 63 10.51 8.95 -0.94
C VAL A 63 11.45 9.29 0.21
N ILE A 64 12.66 8.73 0.16
CA ILE A 64 13.84 9.02 0.98
C ILE A 64 13.83 10.45 1.57
N ASP A 65 13.54 10.55 2.87
CA ASP A 65 14.10 11.61 3.71
C ASP A 65 15.33 11.01 4.43
N GLU A 66 16.44 11.69 4.29
CA GLU A 66 17.75 11.23 4.73
C GLU A 66 17.94 11.62 6.20
N GLU A 67 17.75 10.69 7.16
CA GLU A 67 18.57 10.65 8.39
C GLU A 67 18.35 9.37 9.24
N VAL A 68 19.47 8.67 9.48
CA VAL A 68 19.84 7.85 10.65
C VAL A 68 19.03 6.60 11.03
N GLY A 69 19.69 5.43 10.89
CA GLY A 69 19.63 4.38 11.93
C GLY A 69 19.09 3.02 11.48
N ALA A 70 19.98 2.02 11.48
CA ALA A 70 19.68 0.64 11.13
C ALA A 70 18.75 -0.10 12.11
N ALA A 71 18.01 -1.06 11.54
CA ALA A 71 17.42 -2.24 12.19
C ALA A 71 16.32 -2.00 13.23
N GLY A 72 15.11 -1.76 12.73
CA GLY A 72 13.85 -1.92 13.47
C GLY A 72 12.72 -1.70 12.47
N GLY A 73 11.72 -2.57 12.45
CA GLY A 73 10.58 -2.44 11.54
C GLY A 73 10.07 -1.01 11.56
N ALA A 74 10.16 -0.32 10.42
CA ALA A 74 9.74 1.05 10.27
C ALA A 74 8.25 1.10 10.57
N SER A 75 7.91 1.45 11.80
CA SER A 75 6.55 1.76 12.20
C SER A 75 6.06 2.81 11.25
N THR A 76 5.01 2.51 10.47
CA THR A 76 4.28 3.44 9.62
C THR A 76 4.19 4.78 10.34
N SER A 77 5.03 5.72 9.97
CA SER A 77 5.01 7.07 10.52
C SER A 77 3.63 7.62 10.16
N GLY A 78 2.89 8.08 11.16
CA GLY A 78 1.52 8.51 10.92
C GLY A 78 1.50 9.66 9.92
N PHE A 79 0.70 9.55 8.86
CA PHE A 79 0.59 10.58 7.83
C PHE A 79 -0.75 11.31 7.93
N LEU A 80 -0.76 12.60 7.57
CA LEU A 80 -1.92 13.47 7.66
C LEU A 80 -2.17 14.13 6.31
N ILE A 81 -3.40 14.02 5.83
CA ILE A 81 -3.86 14.57 4.55
C ILE A 81 -4.94 15.60 4.84
N LEU A 82 -4.81 16.77 4.23
CA LEU A 82 -5.81 17.84 4.26
C LEU A 82 -6.34 18.09 2.86
N GLU A 83 -7.67 18.05 2.72
CA GLU A 83 -8.35 18.46 1.49
C GLU A 83 -8.67 19.97 1.50
N THR A 84 -8.96 20.52 0.31
CA THR A 84 -9.34 21.92 0.12
C THR A 84 -10.70 22.29 0.71
N ASN A 85 -11.53 21.30 1.05
CA ASN A 85 -12.83 21.46 1.71
C ASN A 85 -12.73 21.35 3.24
N PHE A 86 -11.52 21.44 3.80
CA PHE A 86 -11.21 21.33 5.24
C PHE A 86 -11.36 19.93 5.85
N ARG A 87 -11.52 18.87 5.06
CA ARG A 87 -11.48 17.49 5.55
C ARG A 87 -10.05 17.05 5.85
N LEU A 88 -9.89 16.43 7.01
CA LEU A 88 -8.64 15.89 7.53
C LEU A 88 -8.73 14.36 7.60
N TYR A 89 -7.71 13.70 7.06
CA TYR A 89 -7.54 12.25 7.12
C TYR A 89 -6.16 11.96 7.72
N ALA A 90 -6.13 11.46 8.95
CA ALA A 90 -4.88 11.11 9.62
C ALA A 90 -4.80 9.59 9.84
N TYR A 91 -3.77 8.98 9.29
CA TYR A 91 -3.51 7.56 9.47
C TYR A 91 -2.59 7.38 10.66
N SER A 92 -3.17 6.96 11.77
CA SER A 92 -2.45 6.71 13.01
C SER A 92 -3.16 5.63 13.79
N GLU A 93 -2.39 4.73 14.41
CA GLU A 93 -2.90 3.73 15.35
C GLU A 93 -2.84 4.23 16.80
N SER A 94 -2.26 5.41 17.03
CA SER A 94 -2.11 5.97 18.38
C SER A 94 -3.28 6.88 18.73
N ASN A 95 -3.95 6.54 19.83
CA ASN A 95 -5.05 7.34 20.35
C ASN A 95 -4.62 8.75 20.81
N VAL A 96 -3.34 8.94 21.14
CA VAL A 96 -2.80 10.26 21.50
C VAL A 96 -2.92 11.23 20.33
N TRP A 97 -2.74 10.77 19.09
CA TRP A 97 -2.91 11.63 17.91
C TRP A 97 -4.37 12.03 17.71
N ALA A 98 -5.32 11.17 18.05
CA ALA A 98 -6.74 11.52 18.04
C ALA A 98 -7.04 12.66 19.03
N ASP A 99 -6.48 12.58 20.24
CA ASP A 99 -6.66 13.62 21.27
C ASP A 99 -6.04 14.95 20.84
N VAL A 100 -4.84 14.93 20.24
CA VAL A 100 -4.19 16.15 19.72
C VAL A 100 -5.00 16.77 18.59
N LEU A 101 -5.50 15.97 17.65
CA LEU A 101 -6.33 16.45 16.55
C LEU A 101 -7.67 17.01 17.02
N ALA A 102 -8.25 16.45 18.08
CA ALA A 102 -9.51 16.93 18.65
C ALA A 102 -9.42 18.35 19.25
N ILE A 103 -8.20 18.86 19.51
CA ILE A 103 -8.01 20.22 20.02
C ILE A 103 -8.39 21.28 18.97
N PHE A 104 -8.15 21.00 17.69
CA PHE A 104 -8.31 21.98 16.61
C PHE A 104 -9.20 21.49 15.46
N THR A 105 -9.68 20.25 15.52
CA THR A 105 -10.62 19.71 14.54
C THR A 105 -11.84 19.11 15.20
N ARG A 106 -12.95 19.10 14.46
CA ARG A 106 -14.11 18.31 14.81
C ARG A 106 -13.92 16.90 14.26
N ILE A 107 -13.63 15.93 15.13
CA ILE A 107 -13.53 14.52 14.76
C ILE A 107 -14.92 13.97 14.39
N GLU A 108 -15.04 13.36 13.21
CA GLU A 108 -16.27 12.74 12.71
C GLU A 108 -16.21 11.21 12.86
N TYR A 109 -15.06 10.59 12.56
CA TYR A 109 -14.87 9.15 12.65
C TYR A 109 -13.49 8.78 13.19
N LEU A 110 -13.46 7.77 14.05
CA LEU A 110 -12.25 7.10 14.52
C LEU A 110 -12.33 5.62 14.10
N LEU A 111 -11.49 5.24 13.16
CA LEU A 111 -11.27 3.88 12.70
C LEU A 111 -9.91 3.39 13.22
N PRO A 112 -9.65 2.07 13.27
CA PRO A 112 -8.45 1.51 13.89
C PRO A 112 -7.11 2.09 13.42
N ASN A 113 -7.05 2.58 12.17
CA ASN A 113 -5.86 3.16 11.57
C ASN A 113 -6.14 4.47 10.81
N LEU A 114 -7.31 5.10 11.04
CA LEU A 114 -7.73 6.31 10.33
C LEU A 114 -8.61 7.19 11.22
N ILE A 115 -8.23 8.45 11.32
CA ILE A 115 -8.95 9.51 12.00
C ILE A 115 -9.47 10.45 10.92
N VAL A 116 -10.79 10.68 10.90
CA VAL A 116 -11.44 11.59 9.96
C VAL A 116 -12.06 12.73 10.74
N GLY A 117 -11.75 13.97 10.34
CA GLY A 117 -12.31 15.15 10.95
C GLY A 117 -12.41 16.31 9.98
N THR A 118 -13.01 17.40 10.45
CA THR A 118 -13.09 18.66 9.70
C THR A 118 -12.41 19.76 10.52
N LEU A 119 -11.52 20.54 9.88
CA LEU A 119 -10.87 21.68 10.50
C LEU A 119 -11.92 22.78 10.77
N THR A 120 -11.98 23.26 12.01
CA THR A 120 -12.89 24.31 12.44
C THR A 120 -12.11 25.54 12.89
N HIS A 121 -12.69 26.73 12.68
CA HIS A 121 -12.14 28.00 13.18
C HIS A 121 -12.35 28.13 14.70
#